data_AF-A0A975PNK2-F1
#
_entry.id   AF-A0A975PNK2-F1
#
_cell.length_a   1.000
_cell.length_b   1.000
_cell.length_c   1.000
_cell.angle_alpha   90.00
_cell.angle_beta   90.00
_cell.angle_gamma   90.00
#
_symmetry.space_group_name_H-M   'P 1'
#
loop_
_entity.id
_entity.type
_entity.pdbx_description
1 polymer ?
#
loop_
_entity_poly.entity_id
_entity_poly.type
_entity_poly.pdbx_seq_one_letter_code
_entity_poly.pdbx_strand_id
1 'polypeptide(L)'
;MRMRNRFLALVLGGMLAAGTAQACAFHGYTPNPTLVDVLLSTEQVAIVKRSAADPRGYDPVATLVGPELTDVPLGVGPEAAIRLKAQPGANVLIARDGSYGPWVEIAVMDDRYQSMVEDVMARQSDWQLGEERARLAFFAQRLTDPNADIRYLALRELDRAPYGMLKQLDLPPMPDLRADIEGGIRRLFRSAFCWLACRGIVALRR
;
A
#
# COMPACT_ATOMS: atom_id res chain seq x y z
N MET A 1 -50.76 -14.36 52.49
CA MET A 1 -49.41 -14.85 52.15
C MET A 1 -49.42 -15.57 50.78
N ARG A 2 -49.25 -14.88 49.64
CA ARG A 2 -48.98 -15.55 48.32
C ARG A 2 -48.73 -14.61 47.13
N MET A 3 -48.14 -13.43 47.29
CA MET A 3 -47.88 -12.53 46.14
C MET A 3 -46.51 -11.85 46.10
N ARG A 4 -45.67 -12.02 47.13
CA ARG A 4 -44.41 -11.29 47.25
C ARG A 4 -43.18 -11.98 46.65
N ASN A 5 -43.36 -13.20 46.11
CA ASN A 5 -42.26 -14.05 45.63
C ASN A 5 -42.15 -14.16 44.11
N ARG A 6 -43.00 -13.48 43.34
CA ARG A 6 -42.97 -13.51 41.86
C ARG A 6 -42.23 -12.34 41.23
N PHE A 7 -42.05 -11.23 41.96
CA PHE A 7 -41.35 -10.05 41.43
C PHE A 7 -39.82 -10.16 41.49
N LEU A 8 -39.26 -10.92 42.43
CA LEU A 8 -37.80 -11.05 42.55
C LEU A 8 -37.18 -11.91 41.43
N ALA A 9 -37.94 -12.88 40.90
CA ALA A 9 -37.47 -13.76 39.83
C ALA A 9 -37.36 -13.04 38.47
N LEU A 10 -38.08 -11.93 38.28
CA LEU A 10 -38.13 -11.23 37.00
C LEU A 10 -37.00 -10.19 36.82
N VAL A 11 -36.38 -9.75 37.92
CA VAL A 11 -35.26 -8.79 37.88
C VAL A 11 -33.92 -9.52 37.70
N LEU A 12 -33.75 -10.73 38.25
CA LEU A 12 -32.50 -11.49 38.12
C LEU A 12 -32.29 -12.15 36.75
N GLY A 13 -33.35 -12.33 35.96
CA GLY A 13 -33.27 -12.92 34.61
C GLY A 13 -32.83 -11.95 33.51
N GLY A 14 -32.90 -10.64 33.75
CA GLY A 14 -32.62 -9.61 32.72
C GLY A 14 -31.13 -9.29 32.50
N MET A 15 -30.26 -9.59 33.47
CA MET A 15 -28.84 -9.20 33.42
C MET A 15 -27.93 -10.17 32.65
N LEU A 16 -28.41 -11.35 32.27
CA LEU A 16 -27.63 -12.35 31.50
C LEU A 16 -27.83 -12.26 29.98
N ALA A 17 -28.64 -11.31 29.50
CA ALA A 17 -28.86 -11.05 28.08
C ALA A 17 -27.97 -9.91 27.55
N ALA A 18 -26.81 -9.66 28.16
CA ALA A 18 -25.73 -8.95 27.50
C ALA A 18 -25.14 -9.88 26.43
N GLY A 19 -25.89 -10.05 25.33
CA GLY A 19 -25.36 -10.67 24.13
C GLY A 19 -24.07 -9.93 23.80
N THR A 20 -22.96 -10.65 23.71
CA THR A 20 -21.74 -10.09 23.13
C THR A 20 -22.15 -9.60 21.76
N ALA A 21 -22.24 -8.27 21.59
CA ALA A 21 -22.26 -7.68 20.28
C ALA A 21 -20.93 -8.11 19.67
N GLN A 22 -20.96 -9.24 18.97
CA GLN A 22 -19.97 -9.64 18.00
C GLN A 22 -20.04 -8.50 16.99
N ALA A 23 -19.28 -7.42 17.25
CA ALA A 23 -19.01 -6.41 16.26
C ALA A 23 -18.53 -7.24 15.08
N CYS A 24 -19.32 -7.26 14.01
CA CYS A 24 -19.03 -8.02 12.81
C CYS A 24 -17.56 -7.72 12.51
N ALA A 25 -16.69 -8.68 12.81
CA ALA A 25 -15.29 -8.53 12.52
C ALA A 25 -15.29 -8.18 11.04
N PHE A 26 -14.68 -7.06 10.69
CA PHE A 26 -14.57 -6.61 9.31
C PHE A 26 -13.76 -7.69 8.59
N HIS A 27 -14.47 -8.72 8.12
CA HIS A 27 -13.90 -9.96 7.66
C HIS A 27 -13.59 -9.74 6.19
N GLY A 28 -12.30 -9.81 5.83
CA GLY A 28 -11.93 -10.18 4.47
C GLY A 28 -11.17 -9.17 3.62
N TYR A 29 -10.53 -8.13 4.18
CA TYR A 29 -9.48 -7.44 3.43
C TYR A 29 -8.11 -7.93 3.88
N THR A 30 -7.49 -8.79 3.08
CA THR A 30 -6.05 -9.05 3.16
C THR A 30 -5.37 -8.07 2.21
N PRO A 31 -4.63 -7.07 2.71
CA PRO A 31 -3.95 -6.12 1.84
C PRO A 31 -2.97 -6.86 0.94
N ASN A 32 -2.90 -6.46 -0.33
CA ASN A 32 -1.86 -6.97 -1.23
C ASN A 32 -0.48 -6.59 -0.68
N PRO A 33 0.53 -7.47 -0.80
CA PRO A 33 1.91 -7.16 -0.46
C PRO A 33 2.36 -5.85 -1.11
N THR A 34 3.05 -5.00 -0.36
CA THR A 34 3.63 -3.76 -0.87
C THR A 34 5.01 -4.01 -1.44
N LEU A 35 5.55 -2.98 -2.10
CA LEU A 35 6.95 -2.96 -2.51
C LEU A 35 7.88 -3.28 -1.34
N VAL A 36 7.59 -2.76 -0.14
CA VAL A 36 8.42 -3.03 1.04
C VAL A 36 8.37 -4.51 1.41
N ASP A 37 7.21 -5.18 1.37
CA ASP A 37 7.15 -6.61 1.66
C ASP A 37 7.95 -7.44 0.65
N VAL A 38 7.90 -7.07 -0.63
CA VAL A 38 8.72 -7.70 -1.66
C VAL A 38 10.19 -7.51 -1.34
N LEU A 39 10.62 -6.30 -1.00
CA LEU A 39 11.99 -5.99 -0.60
C LEU A 39 12.44 -6.73 0.66
N LEU A 40 11.56 -6.86 1.66
CA LEU A 40 11.87 -7.58 2.90
C LEU A 40 11.86 -9.11 2.74
N SER A 41 11.23 -9.65 1.70
CA SER A 41 11.10 -11.11 1.51
C SER A 41 12.00 -11.69 0.41
N THR A 42 12.54 -10.86 -0.47
CA THR A 42 13.43 -11.30 -1.55
C THR A 42 14.89 -11.33 -1.11
N GLU A 43 15.64 -12.25 -1.70
CA GLU A 43 17.08 -12.42 -1.48
C GLU A 43 17.93 -11.67 -2.51
N GLN A 44 17.31 -11.14 -3.58
CA GLN A 44 18.02 -10.48 -4.67
C GLN A 44 17.25 -9.27 -5.18
N VAL A 45 17.88 -8.10 -5.07
CA VAL A 45 17.34 -6.81 -5.50
C VAL A 45 18.43 -6.03 -6.20
N ALA A 46 18.10 -5.47 -7.35
CA ALA A 46 19.02 -4.61 -8.08
C ALA A 46 18.30 -3.39 -8.65
N ILE A 47 19.08 -2.35 -8.87
CA ILE A 47 18.72 -1.16 -9.61
C ILE A 47 19.37 -1.28 -10.97
N VAL A 48 18.57 -1.09 -12.01
CA VAL A 48 19.01 -1.12 -13.40
C VAL A 48 18.54 0.14 -14.11
N LYS A 49 19.17 0.45 -15.23
CA LYS A 49 18.76 1.56 -16.12
C LYS A 49 18.56 1.05 -17.52
N ARG A 50 17.76 1.73 -18.32
CA ARG A 50 17.58 1.36 -19.72
C ARG A 50 18.92 1.36 -20.45
N SER A 51 19.22 0.27 -21.17
CA SER A 51 20.48 0.18 -21.88
C SER A 51 20.51 1.15 -23.07
N ALA A 52 21.64 1.85 -23.21
CA ALA A 52 21.90 2.69 -24.38
C ALA A 52 22.29 1.85 -25.61
N ALA A 53 22.84 0.65 -25.38
CA ALA A 53 23.28 -0.26 -26.43
C ALA A 53 22.13 -1.14 -26.95
N ASP A 54 21.25 -1.61 -26.07
CA ASP A 54 20.03 -2.34 -26.43
C ASP A 54 18.76 -1.66 -25.87
N PRO A 55 17.95 -1.00 -26.70
CA PRO A 55 16.70 -0.37 -26.25
C PRO A 55 15.69 -1.32 -25.59
N ARG A 56 15.83 -2.63 -25.78
CA ARG A 56 14.97 -3.65 -25.16
C ARG A 56 15.56 -4.23 -23.88
N GLY A 57 16.80 -3.88 -23.54
CA GLY A 57 17.54 -4.39 -22.39
C GLY A 57 17.78 -3.33 -21.31
N TYR A 58 18.45 -3.80 -20.27
CA TYR A 58 18.84 -3.04 -19.10
C TYR A 58 20.34 -3.18 -18.86
N ASP A 59 20.97 -2.11 -18.36
CA ASP A 59 22.33 -2.16 -17.81
C ASP A 59 22.23 -2.12 -16.28
N PRO A 60 23.03 -2.93 -15.55
CA PRO A 60 23.06 -2.89 -14.09
C PRO A 60 23.62 -1.55 -13.60
N VAL A 61 23.04 -1.02 -12.52
CA VAL A 61 23.50 0.21 -11.85
C VAL A 61 24.04 -0.10 -10.47
N ALA A 62 23.26 -0.82 -9.67
CA ALA A 62 23.64 -1.22 -8.31
C ALA A 62 22.91 -2.51 -7.91
N THR A 63 23.54 -3.31 -7.06
CA THR A 63 22.87 -4.44 -6.40
C THR A 63 22.63 -4.05 -4.94
N LEU A 64 21.37 -4.07 -4.50
CA LEU A 64 20.99 -3.71 -3.13
C LEU A 64 21.10 -4.91 -2.19
N VAL A 65 20.76 -6.11 -2.68
CA VAL A 65 20.86 -7.38 -1.95
C VAL A 65 21.22 -8.49 -2.93
N GLY A 66 22.07 -9.42 -2.50
CA GLY A 66 22.49 -10.56 -3.29
C GLY A 66 23.82 -10.34 -4.03
N PRO A 67 24.22 -11.29 -4.89
CA PRO A 67 25.44 -11.18 -5.68
C PRO A 67 25.32 -10.07 -6.73
N GLU A 68 26.44 -9.42 -7.04
CA GLU A 68 26.50 -8.37 -8.05
C GLU A 68 26.05 -8.89 -9.43
N LEU A 69 25.15 -8.14 -10.07
CA LEU A 69 24.68 -8.45 -11.41
C LEU A 69 25.63 -7.91 -12.49
N THR A 70 26.18 -8.80 -13.31
CA THR A 70 26.93 -8.44 -14.52
C THR A 70 26.03 -8.26 -15.74
N ASP A 71 24.93 -8.99 -15.78
CA ASP A 71 23.94 -9.01 -16.84
C ASP A 71 22.53 -9.03 -16.24
N VAL A 72 21.58 -8.39 -16.93
CA VAL A 72 20.20 -8.28 -16.45
C VAL A 72 19.32 -9.29 -17.18
N PRO A 73 18.83 -10.35 -16.52
CA PRO A 73 18.15 -11.48 -17.17
C PRO A 73 16.65 -11.20 -17.44
N LEU A 74 16.32 -9.97 -17.82
CA LEU A 74 14.98 -9.57 -18.25
C LEU A 74 15.05 -8.41 -19.26
N GLY A 75 14.08 -8.36 -20.16
CA GLY A 75 13.88 -7.23 -21.06
C GLY A 75 12.97 -6.17 -20.46
N VAL A 76 12.96 -4.98 -21.06
CA VAL A 76 12.09 -3.86 -20.67
C VAL A 76 10.61 -4.22 -20.91
N GLY A 77 9.83 -4.27 -19.83
CA GLY A 77 8.39 -4.53 -19.88
C GLY A 77 7.59 -3.36 -20.48
N PRO A 78 6.34 -3.58 -20.94
CA PRO A 78 5.54 -2.53 -21.58
C PRO A 78 5.26 -1.32 -20.66
N GLU A 79 4.98 -1.56 -19.38
CA GLU A 79 4.70 -0.51 -18.41
C GLU A 79 5.96 0.32 -18.12
N ALA A 80 7.10 -0.35 -17.88
CA ALA A 80 8.38 0.30 -17.71
C ALA A 80 8.77 1.12 -18.96
N ALA A 81 8.56 0.56 -20.16
CA ALA A 81 8.85 1.25 -21.42
C ALA A 81 8.07 2.57 -21.55
N ILE A 82 6.79 2.59 -21.16
CA ILE A 82 5.96 3.81 -21.17
C ILE A 82 6.52 4.83 -20.19
N ARG A 83 6.84 4.42 -18.95
CA ARG A 83 7.37 5.32 -17.91
C ARG A 83 8.75 5.86 -18.26
N LEU A 84 9.66 5.00 -18.73
CA LEU A 84 11.01 5.39 -19.16
C LEU A 84 10.99 6.30 -20.39
N LYS A 85 9.99 6.20 -21.26
CA LYS A 85 9.81 7.18 -22.35
C LYS A 85 9.45 8.57 -21.81
N ALA A 86 8.63 8.65 -20.76
CA ALA A 86 8.26 9.90 -20.11
C ALA A 86 9.40 10.45 -19.22
N GLN A 87 10.23 9.57 -18.66
CA GLN A 87 11.34 9.88 -17.75
C GLN A 87 12.61 9.10 -18.15
N PRO A 88 13.37 9.55 -19.17
CA PRO A 88 14.49 8.77 -19.71
C PRO A 88 15.66 8.54 -18.74
N GLY A 89 15.78 9.36 -17.70
CA GLY A 89 16.80 9.22 -16.65
C GLY A 89 16.36 8.36 -15.46
N ALA A 90 15.13 7.83 -15.46
CA ALA A 90 14.64 7.02 -14.35
C ALA A 90 15.33 5.64 -14.33
N ASN A 91 15.55 5.14 -13.13
CA ASN A 91 16.04 3.79 -12.89
C ASN A 91 14.86 2.84 -12.68
N VAL A 92 15.12 1.54 -12.77
CA VAL A 92 14.14 0.48 -12.55
C VAL A 92 14.63 -0.40 -11.41
N LEU A 93 13.80 -0.58 -10.40
CA LEU A 93 13.97 -1.56 -9.36
C LEU A 93 13.51 -2.91 -9.88
N ILE A 94 14.39 -3.89 -9.82
CA ILE A 94 14.09 -5.29 -10.13
C ILE A 94 14.36 -6.14 -8.91
N ALA A 95 13.57 -7.20 -8.75
CA ALA A 95 13.78 -8.18 -7.70
C ALA A 95 13.54 -9.58 -8.25
N ARG A 96 14.10 -10.57 -7.56
CA ARG A 96 13.82 -11.96 -7.84
C ARG A 96 12.58 -12.41 -7.06
N ASP A 97 11.67 -13.09 -7.74
CA ASP A 97 10.47 -13.64 -7.12
C ASP A 97 10.82 -14.88 -6.26
N GLY A 98 11.09 -14.66 -4.98
CA GLY A 98 11.59 -15.70 -4.06
C GLY A 98 13.01 -16.20 -4.39
N SER A 99 13.45 -17.27 -3.72
CA SER A 99 14.84 -17.76 -3.81
C SER A 99 15.21 -18.37 -5.17
N TYR A 100 14.23 -18.78 -5.98
CA TYR A 100 14.46 -19.43 -7.28
C TYR A 100 13.63 -18.89 -8.45
N GLY A 101 12.75 -17.92 -8.23
CA GLY A 101 11.86 -17.43 -9.30
C GLY A 101 12.54 -16.53 -10.32
N PRO A 102 11.76 -16.08 -11.32
CA PRO A 102 12.24 -15.15 -12.34
C PRO A 102 12.52 -13.78 -11.74
N TRP A 103 13.32 -12.99 -12.45
CA TRP A 103 13.41 -11.57 -12.18
C TRP A 103 12.18 -10.84 -12.70
N VAL A 104 11.71 -9.87 -11.92
CA VAL A 104 10.54 -9.05 -12.23
C VAL A 104 10.84 -7.58 -12.03
N GLU A 105 10.22 -6.74 -12.85
CA GLU A 105 10.20 -5.29 -12.65
C GLU A 105 9.27 -4.95 -11.48
N ILE A 106 9.80 -4.24 -10.49
CA ILE A 106 9.05 -3.85 -9.29
C ILE A 106 8.55 -2.41 -9.40
N ALA A 107 9.43 -1.50 -9.82
CA ALA A 107 9.08 -0.08 -9.96
C ALA A 107 10.05 0.66 -10.89
N VAL A 108 9.54 1.64 -11.64
CA VAL A 108 10.37 2.70 -12.23
C VAL A 108 10.47 3.85 -11.24
N MET A 109 11.67 4.38 -11.01
CA MET A 109 12.01 5.28 -9.93
C MET A 109 12.78 6.49 -10.44
N ASP A 110 12.40 7.68 -9.97
CA ASP A 110 13.29 8.83 -9.99
C ASP A 110 14.29 8.75 -8.82
N ASP A 111 15.22 9.69 -8.77
CA ASP A 111 16.25 9.73 -7.73
C ASP A 111 15.66 9.81 -6.31
N ARG A 112 14.51 10.49 -6.14
CA ARG A 112 13.86 10.65 -4.84
C ARG A 112 13.26 9.32 -4.37
N TYR A 113 12.59 8.60 -5.26
CA TYR A 113 12.00 7.30 -4.96
C TYR A 113 13.09 6.26 -4.73
N GLN A 114 14.15 6.29 -5.52
CA GLN A 114 15.32 5.43 -5.31
C GLN A 114 15.94 5.66 -3.93
N SER A 115 16.19 6.92 -3.53
CA SER A 115 16.74 7.23 -2.21
C SER A 115 15.85 6.70 -1.07
N MET A 116 14.53 6.75 -1.23
CA MET A 116 13.60 6.15 -0.27
C MET A 116 13.71 4.61 -0.24
N VAL A 117 13.88 3.96 -1.39
CA VAL A 117 14.10 2.51 -1.45
C VAL A 117 15.42 2.13 -0.76
N GLU A 118 16.50 2.87 -1.00
CA GLU A 118 17.78 2.65 -0.31
C GLU A 118 17.63 2.81 1.21
N ASP A 119 16.87 3.81 1.65
CA ASP A 119 16.49 3.99 3.06
C ASP A 119 15.72 2.80 3.64
N VAL A 120 14.79 2.22 2.87
CA VAL A 120 14.04 1.01 3.25
C VAL A 120 14.99 -0.16 3.40
N MET A 121 15.89 -0.36 2.43
CA MET A 121 16.87 -1.46 2.47
C MET A 121 17.84 -1.34 3.64
N ALA A 122 18.27 -0.12 3.97
CA ALA A 122 19.11 0.12 5.14
C ALA A 122 18.45 -0.27 6.48
N ARG A 123 17.11 -0.34 6.52
CA ARG A 123 16.31 -0.71 7.71
C ARG A 123 15.72 -2.13 7.62
N GLN A 124 16.06 -2.88 6.57
CA GLN A 124 15.47 -4.19 6.28
C GLN A 124 15.56 -5.14 7.49
N SER A 125 16.75 -5.22 8.11
CA SER A 125 16.98 -6.13 9.24
C SER A 125 16.12 -5.76 10.45
N ASP A 126 16.07 -4.49 10.83
CA ASP A 126 15.29 -4.02 11.98
C ASP A 126 13.78 -4.28 11.77
N TRP A 127 13.30 -4.05 10.55
CA TRP A 127 11.89 -4.28 10.21
C TRP A 127 11.53 -5.76 10.15
N GLN A 128 12.45 -6.63 9.70
CA GLN A 128 12.27 -8.09 9.77
C GLN A 128 12.25 -8.59 11.23
N LEU A 129 12.95 -7.91 12.15
CA LEU A 129 12.97 -8.25 13.58
C LEU A 129 11.77 -7.69 14.37
N GLY A 130 10.81 -7.06 13.68
CA GLY A 130 9.53 -6.66 14.28
C GLY A 130 9.42 -5.19 14.66
N GLU A 131 10.28 -4.30 14.15
CA GLU A 131 10.16 -2.85 14.35
C GLU A 131 9.01 -2.21 13.53
N GLU A 132 7.82 -2.79 13.56
CA GLU A 132 6.69 -2.36 12.74
C GLU A 132 6.24 -0.92 13.06
N ARG A 133 6.32 -0.51 14.33
CA ARG A 133 6.02 0.89 14.70
C ARG A 133 6.98 1.89 14.02
N ALA A 134 8.27 1.55 13.93
CA ALA A 134 9.27 2.41 13.28
C ALA A 134 9.03 2.47 11.76
N ARG A 135 8.69 1.34 11.14
CA ARG A 135 8.27 1.27 9.73
C ARG A 135 7.06 2.16 9.46
N LEU A 136 6.01 2.07 10.28
CA LEU A 136 4.82 2.89 10.12
C LEU A 136 5.10 4.39 10.30
N ALA A 137 5.92 4.75 11.29
CA ALA A 137 6.34 6.14 11.48
C ALA A 137 7.14 6.67 10.28
N PHE A 138 8.01 5.85 9.69
CA PHE A 138 8.76 6.19 8.49
C PHE A 138 7.83 6.52 7.30
N PHE A 139 6.78 5.73 7.08
CA PHE A 139 5.83 5.98 6.00
C PHE A 139 4.81 7.09 6.32
N ALA A 140 4.42 7.28 7.58
CA ALA A 140 3.56 8.39 7.99
C ALA A 140 4.14 9.75 7.57
N GLN A 141 5.44 9.96 7.75
CA GLN A 141 6.14 11.19 7.36
C GLN A 141 6.19 11.44 5.84
N ARG A 142 5.87 10.42 5.03
CA ARG A 142 5.93 10.46 3.57
C ARG A 142 4.57 10.70 2.91
N LEU A 143 3.50 10.86 3.69
CA LEU A 143 2.16 11.15 3.17
C LEU A 143 2.08 12.45 2.38
N THR A 144 2.98 13.40 2.66
CA THR A 144 3.05 14.71 1.99
C THR A 144 4.26 14.84 1.06
N ASP A 145 4.96 13.73 0.76
CA ASP A 145 6.10 13.75 -0.16
C ASP A 145 5.69 14.30 -1.53
N PRO A 146 6.48 15.14 -2.23
CA PRO A 146 6.10 15.65 -3.55
C PRO A 146 6.02 14.56 -4.64
N ASN A 147 6.74 13.44 -4.49
CA ASN A 147 6.68 12.31 -5.40
C ASN A 147 5.40 11.47 -5.15
N ALA A 148 4.60 11.30 -6.20
CA ALA A 148 3.31 10.61 -6.12
C ALA A 148 3.44 9.11 -5.83
N ASP A 149 4.48 8.44 -6.32
CA ASP A 149 4.73 7.02 -6.09
C ASP A 149 5.12 6.78 -4.62
N ILE A 150 5.91 7.67 -4.02
CA ILE A 150 6.24 7.63 -2.58
C ILE A 150 4.98 7.82 -1.73
N ARG A 151 4.14 8.82 -2.03
CA ARG A 151 2.87 9.01 -1.29
C ARG A 151 1.96 7.80 -1.43
N TYR A 152 1.86 7.23 -2.64
CA TYR A 152 1.03 6.06 -2.88
C TYR A 152 1.53 4.86 -2.08
N LEU A 153 2.84 4.61 -2.05
CA LEU A 153 3.42 3.56 -1.21
C LEU A 153 3.15 3.82 0.28
N ALA A 154 3.36 5.04 0.76
CA ALA A 154 3.08 5.41 2.15
C ALA A 154 1.63 5.13 2.54
N LEU A 155 0.67 5.48 1.68
CA LEU A 155 -0.74 5.16 1.91
C LEU A 155 -0.99 3.65 2.01
N ARG A 156 -0.37 2.84 1.15
CA ARG A 156 -0.50 1.37 1.21
C ARG A 156 0.14 0.76 2.46
N GLU A 157 1.22 1.35 2.95
CA GLU A 157 1.89 0.96 4.20
C GLU A 157 1.08 1.30 5.44
N LEU A 158 0.26 2.36 5.40
CA LEU A 158 -0.66 2.69 6.49
C LEU A 158 -1.98 1.92 6.40
N ASP A 159 -2.48 1.62 5.20
CA ASP A 159 -3.74 0.90 4.99
C ASP A 159 -3.74 -0.52 5.60
N ARG A 160 -2.57 -1.15 5.65
CA ARG A 160 -2.35 -2.46 6.29
C ARG A 160 -2.19 -2.41 7.80
N ALA A 161 -1.95 -1.23 8.38
CA ALA A 161 -1.50 -1.14 9.75
C ALA A 161 -2.64 -1.50 10.71
N PRO A 162 -2.36 -2.23 11.81
CA PRO A 162 -3.37 -2.46 12.82
C PRO A 162 -3.93 -1.13 13.33
N TYR A 163 -5.25 -1.03 13.39
CA TYR A 163 -5.93 0.23 13.75
C TYR A 163 -5.45 0.82 15.08
N GLY A 164 -5.07 -0.03 16.05
CA GLY A 164 -4.49 0.40 17.31
C GLY A 164 -3.13 1.11 17.17
N MET A 165 -2.31 0.72 16.20
CA MET A 165 -1.05 1.39 15.89
C MET A 165 -1.29 2.70 15.14
N LEU A 166 -2.21 2.71 14.17
CA LEU A 166 -2.56 3.91 13.40
C LEU A 166 -2.97 5.08 14.30
N LYS A 167 -3.76 4.80 15.35
CA LYS A 167 -4.17 5.81 16.35
C LYS A 167 -3.02 6.47 17.11
N GLN A 168 -1.87 5.82 17.14
CA GLN A 168 -0.69 6.28 17.88
C GLN A 168 0.32 6.98 16.97
N LEU A 169 0.11 6.99 15.65
CA LEU A 169 1.00 7.64 14.71
C LEU A 169 0.80 9.16 14.73
N ASP A 170 1.92 9.86 14.69
CA ASP A 170 1.93 11.28 14.38
C ASP A 170 1.88 11.44 12.86
N LEU A 171 0.82 12.09 12.37
CA LEU A 171 0.59 12.29 10.94
C LEU A 171 0.92 13.73 10.58
N PRO A 172 1.66 13.97 9.48
CA PRO A 172 1.95 15.32 9.04
C PRO A 172 0.64 16.05 8.70
N PRO A 173 0.58 17.38 8.93
CA PRO A 173 -0.57 18.16 8.51
C PRO A 173 -0.73 18.06 6.99
N MET A 174 -1.94 17.72 6.55
CA MET A 174 -2.30 17.68 5.13
C MET A 174 -2.97 19.01 4.76
N PRO A 175 -2.23 19.98 4.21
CA PRO A 175 -2.70 21.36 4.06
C PRO A 175 -3.95 21.48 3.17
N ASP A 176 -4.13 20.55 2.23
CA ASP A 176 -5.23 20.56 1.27
C ASP A 176 -6.27 19.46 1.50
N LEU A 177 -6.25 18.77 2.65
CA LEU A 177 -7.12 17.62 2.90
C LEU A 177 -8.59 17.89 2.63
N ARG A 178 -9.09 19.06 3.07
CA ARG A 178 -10.48 19.47 2.84
C ARG A 178 -10.76 19.61 1.34
N ALA A 179 -9.89 20.30 0.61
CA ALA A 179 -10.03 20.48 -0.83
C ALA A 179 -9.90 19.15 -1.59
N ASP A 180 -9.05 18.24 -1.12
CA ASP A 180 -8.85 16.92 -1.69
C ASP A 180 -10.05 15.99 -1.45
N ILE A 181 -10.68 16.05 -0.28
CA ILE A 181 -11.92 15.31 0.01
C ILE A 181 -13.07 15.86 -0.85
N GLU A 182 -13.24 17.19 -0.89
CA GLU A 182 -14.30 17.86 -1.65
C GLU A 182 -14.10 17.71 -3.19
N GLY A 183 -12.84 17.67 -3.64
CA GLY A 183 -12.44 17.48 -5.04
C GLY A 183 -12.38 16.01 -5.48
N GLY A 184 -12.06 15.08 -4.58
CA GLY A 184 -12.00 13.63 -4.82
C GLY A 184 -13.37 13.05 -5.17
N ILE A 185 -14.42 13.55 -4.52
CA ILE A 185 -15.81 13.25 -4.90
C ILE A 185 -16.06 13.65 -6.36
N ARG A 186 -15.58 14.81 -6.82
CA ARG A 186 -15.74 15.24 -8.22
C ARG A 186 -14.90 14.44 -9.22
N ARG A 187 -13.73 13.92 -8.82
CA ARG A 187 -12.88 13.07 -9.68
C ARG A 187 -13.47 11.66 -9.88
N LEU A 188 -14.11 11.08 -8.86
CA LEU A 188 -14.86 9.83 -8.99
C LEU A 188 -16.06 9.94 -9.95
N PHE A 189 -16.65 11.13 -10.09
CA PHE A 189 -17.75 11.39 -11.04
C PHE A 189 -17.30 11.77 -12.47
N ARG A 190 -16.00 11.86 -12.76
CA ARG A 190 -15.48 12.12 -14.12
C ARG A 190 -15.13 10.85 -14.92
N SER A 191 -15.18 9.67 -14.31
CA SER A 191 -15.23 8.40 -15.04
C SER A 191 -16.63 8.23 -15.65
N ALA A 192 -16.79 8.71 -16.89
CA ALA A 192 -18.05 8.83 -17.62
C ALA A 192 -18.70 7.49 -18.04
N PHE A 193 -18.72 6.48 -17.18
CA PHE A 193 -19.39 5.20 -17.45
C PHE A 193 -20.44 4.80 -16.40
N CYS A 194 -20.50 5.45 -15.24
CA CYS A 194 -21.48 5.09 -14.19
C CYS A 194 -22.78 5.92 -14.22
N TRP A 195 -22.82 7.03 -14.97
CA TRP A 195 -23.94 7.98 -14.91
C TRP A 195 -25.22 7.52 -15.63
N LEU A 196 -25.15 6.59 -16.60
CA LEU A 196 -26.35 6.10 -17.28
C LEU A 196 -27.12 5.03 -16.48
N ALA A 197 -26.45 4.28 -15.59
CA ALA A 197 -27.10 3.19 -14.86
C ALA A 197 -28.03 3.69 -13.73
N CYS A 198 -27.75 4.85 -13.13
CA CYS A 198 -28.54 5.35 -12.00
C CYS A 198 -29.76 6.22 -12.38
N ARG A 199 -29.93 6.58 -13.66
CA ARG A 199 -31.09 7.39 -14.10
C ARG A 199 -32.28 6.56 -14.62
N GLY A 200 -32.12 5.25 -14.82
CA GLY A 200 -33.17 4.38 -15.37
C GLY A 200 -34.20 3.83 -14.37
N ILE A 201 -33.99 3.97 -13.06
CA ILE A 201 -34.79 3.26 -12.03
C ILE A 201 -35.92 4.11 -11.41
N VAL A 202 -36.01 5.42 -11.69
CA VAL A 202 -37.01 6.31 -11.06
C VAL A 202 -38.22 6.64 -11.96
N ALA A 203 -38.28 6.14 -13.20
CA ALA A 203 -39.38 6.45 -14.13
C ALA A 203 -40.43 5.32 -14.29
N LEU A 204 -40.59 4.46 -13.28
CA LEU A 204 -41.67 3.46 -13.21
C LEU A 204 -42.34 3.50 -11.84
N ARG A 205 -43.05 4.59 -11.56
CA ARG A 205 -44.16 4.67 -10.60
C ARG A 205 -44.88 6.01 -10.74
N ARG A 206 -45.78 6.08 -11.72
CA ARG A 206 -47.18 6.53 -11.62
C ARG A 206 -47.79 6.60 -13.00
#